data_AF-A0A9W6AUN0-F1
#
_entry.id   AF-A0A9W6AUN0-F1
#
_cell.length_a   1.000
_cell.length_b   1.000
_cell.length_c   1.000
_cell.angle_alpha   90.00
_cell.angle_beta   90.00
_cell.angle_gamma   90.00
#
_symmetry.space_group_name_H-M   'P 1'
#
loop_
_entity.id
_entity.type
_entity.pdbx_description
1 polymer ?
#
loop_
_entity_poly.entity_id
_entity_poly.type
_entity_poly.pdbx_seq_one_letter_code
_entity_poly.pdbx_strand_id
1 'polypeptide(L)'
;MDFISRGLFTLLECEELLAKFRLHKMPLFPFVMIPTQLGVPTLQQQFPFLLLCIVTACLEHKPSLQHKMEQEVRRSIATRLVANLERSLDLLLGLLVHVAWSYNHWPIYDSQSPMFLQMAVIIVGDLGLDKGDFKMQASPVNSQVANQIEIDRGFWTSAAQRALLGCYYLCSRSLFFRGQLAMKYTERIKRCAEMLALKAEYPTDVVLGVYTKEYTRFRTDWSPVGKHFLGADESMAWRKLSDSLALQQKHTEELLRNQNLWDNFFCFSQSSTCYLMRGTTFLGSKDMMYTPSDLP
;
A
#
# COMPACT_ATOMS: atom_id res chain seq x y z
N MET A 1 3.22 21.88 -9.05
CA MET A 1 3.66 20.75 -8.20
C MET A 1 5.03 20.21 -8.59
N ASP A 2 5.81 20.97 -9.36
CA ASP A 2 7.07 20.47 -9.90
C ASP A 2 8.23 20.80 -8.94
N PHE A 3 8.57 19.84 -8.08
CA PHE A 3 9.66 19.97 -7.11
C PHE A 3 11.05 19.98 -7.78
N ILE A 4 11.16 19.45 -9.01
CA ILE A 4 12.38 19.53 -9.82
C ILE A 4 12.55 20.97 -10.33
N SER A 5 11.48 21.58 -10.87
CA SER A 5 11.51 23.00 -11.26
C SER A 5 11.72 23.97 -10.09
N ARG A 6 11.37 23.56 -8.86
CA ARG A 6 11.67 24.33 -7.63
C ARG A 6 13.12 24.17 -7.16
N GLY A 7 13.94 23.39 -7.85
CA GLY A 7 15.34 23.15 -7.51
C GLY A 7 15.54 22.32 -6.23
N LEU A 8 14.51 21.60 -5.77
CA LEU A 8 14.62 20.75 -4.57
C LEU A 8 15.40 19.46 -4.86
N PHE A 9 15.34 18.99 -6.10
CA PHE A 9 16.07 17.83 -6.61
C PHE A 9 16.53 18.09 -8.03
N THR A 10 17.71 17.60 -8.36
CA THR A 10 18.17 17.51 -9.74
C THR A 10 17.50 16.34 -10.45
N LEU A 11 17.46 16.38 -11.79
CA LEU A 11 16.94 15.25 -12.59
C LEU A 11 17.70 13.95 -12.27
N LEU A 12 19.03 14.04 -12.10
CA LEU A 12 19.88 12.90 -11.78
C LEU A 12 19.52 12.28 -10.42
N GLU A 13 19.37 13.09 -9.37
CA GLU A 13 18.95 12.60 -8.06
C GLU A 13 17.58 11.90 -8.11
N CYS A 14 16.64 12.44 -8.89
CA CYS A 14 15.34 11.80 -9.07
C CYS A 14 15.46 10.43 -9.78
N GLU A 15 16.32 10.30 -10.79
CA GLU A 15 16.55 9.03 -11.50
C GLU A 15 17.21 8.00 -10.58
N GLU A 16 18.17 8.42 -9.75
CA GLU A 16 18.80 7.56 -8.74
C GLU A 16 17.77 7.06 -7.70
N LEU A 17 16.88 7.94 -7.23
CA LEU A 17 15.81 7.56 -6.31
C LEU A 17 14.78 6.64 -6.96
N LEU A 18 14.46 6.86 -8.24
CA LEU A 18 13.59 5.98 -9.01
C LEU A 18 14.24 4.59 -9.21
N ALA A 19 15.54 4.53 -9.49
CA ALA A 19 16.29 3.27 -9.56
C ALA A 19 16.28 2.55 -8.20
N LYS A 20 16.49 3.29 -7.09
CA LYS A 20 16.37 2.75 -5.73
C LYS A 20 14.98 2.19 -5.46
N PHE A 21 13.92 2.87 -5.90
CA PHE A 21 12.54 2.40 -5.77
C PHE A 21 12.31 1.08 -6.51
N ARG A 22 12.77 0.99 -7.77
CA ARG A 22 12.68 -0.24 -8.57
C ARG A 22 13.38 -1.42 -7.91
N LEU A 23 14.58 -1.18 -7.39
CA LEU A 23 15.41 -2.25 -6.82
C LEU A 23 14.92 -2.70 -5.43
N HIS A 24 14.54 -1.76 -4.57
CA HIS A 24 14.31 -2.05 -3.15
C HIS A 24 12.85 -1.95 -2.70
N LYS A 25 11.97 -1.25 -3.43
CA LYS A 25 10.58 -0.99 -2.99
C LYS A 25 9.57 -1.81 -3.79
N MET A 26 9.73 -1.89 -5.10
CA MET A 26 8.83 -2.68 -5.97
C MET A 26 8.75 -4.18 -5.58
N PRO A 27 9.86 -4.87 -5.24
CA PRO A 27 9.78 -6.28 -4.85
C PRO A 27 9.03 -6.50 -3.52
N LEU A 28 9.07 -5.52 -2.63
CA LEU A 28 8.43 -5.54 -1.32
C LEU A 28 6.93 -5.19 -1.38
N PHE A 29 6.56 -4.30 -2.31
CA PHE A 29 5.19 -3.86 -2.54
C PHE A 29 4.86 -3.94 -4.05
N PRO A 30 4.63 -5.15 -4.59
CA PRO A 30 4.51 -5.39 -6.04
C PRO A 30 3.15 -5.00 -6.64
N PHE A 31 2.49 -3.99 -6.06
CA PHE A 31 1.20 -3.48 -6.51
C PHE A 31 1.33 -2.18 -7.31
N VAL A 32 2.51 -1.53 -7.25
CA VAL A 32 2.85 -0.35 -8.03
C VAL A 32 4.17 -0.61 -8.73
N MET A 33 4.09 -1.06 -9.98
CA MET A 33 5.25 -1.45 -10.80
C MET A 33 5.57 -0.35 -11.81
N ILE A 34 6.83 0.09 -11.83
CA ILE A 34 7.31 1.12 -12.76
C ILE A 34 8.28 0.48 -13.77
N PRO A 35 7.94 0.41 -15.07
CA PRO A 35 8.81 -0.13 -16.11
C PRO A 35 10.11 0.65 -16.19
N THR A 36 11.19 0.00 -16.61
CA THR A 36 12.49 0.66 -16.83
C THR A 36 12.45 1.69 -17.97
N GLN A 37 11.48 1.57 -18.88
CA GLN A 37 11.27 2.48 -19.99
C GLN A 37 10.66 3.83 -19.56
N LEU A 38 10.01 3.89 -18.38
CA LEU A 38 9.44 5.14 -17.86
C LEU A 38 10.47 5.89 -17.01
N GLY A 39 11.19 6.84 -17.62
CA GLY A 39 12.09 7.73 -16.89
C GLY A 39 11.35 8.81 -16.07
N VAL A 40 12.12 9.55 -15.27
CA VAL A 40 11.63 10.69 -14.49
C VAL A 40 10.93 11.74 -15.38
N PRO A 41 11.42 12.12 -16.58
CA PRO A 41 10.74 13.11 -17.41
C PRO A 41 9.33 12.69 -17.81
N THR A 42 9.15 11.41 -18.17
CA THR A 42 7.83 10.87 -18.54
C THR A 42 6.90 10.80 -17.34
N LEU A 43 7.42 10.34 -16.19
CA LEU A 43 6.64 10.29 -14.93
C LEU A 43 6.25 11.69 -14.46
N GLN A 44 7.12 12.68 -14.60
CA GLN A 44 6.84 14.06 -14.23
C GLN A 44 5.69 14.65 -15.06
N GLN A 45 5.58 14.27 -16.34
CA GLN A 45 4.52 14.74 -17.22
C GLN A 45 3.20 13.98 -17.02
N GLN A 46 3.25 12.66 -16.87
CA GLN A 46 2.06 11.82 -16.86
C GLN A 46 1.55 11.47 -15.45
N PHE A 47 2.46 11.27 -14.50
CA PHE A 47 2.18 10.81 -13.13
C PHE A 47 2.96 11.64 -12.08
N PRO A 48 2.77 12.98 -12.05
CA PRO A 48 3.56 13.87 -11.20
C PRO A 48 3.42 13.58 -9.71
N PHE A 49 2.26 13.10 -9.25
CA PHE A 49 2.05 12.80 -7.84
C PHE A 49 2.61 11.44 -7.44
N LEU A 50 2.53 10.44 -8.32
CA LEU A 50 3.23 9.18 -8.14
C LEU A 50 4.74 9.41 -8.03
N LEU A 51 5.32 10.23 -8.91
CA LEU A 51 6.74 10.56 -8.86
C LEU A 51 7.12 11.22 -7.53
N LEU A 52 6.32 12.20 -7.06
CA LEU A 52 6.51 12.83 -5.75
C LEU A 52 6.52 11.80 -4.62
N CYS A 53 5.59 10.84 -4.63
CA CYS A 53 5.51 9.80 -3.60
C CYS A 53 6.69 8.81 -3.68
N ILE A 54 7.13 8.43 -4.88
CA ILE A 54 8.29 7.55 -5.11
C ILE A 54 9.58 8.18 -4.55
N VAL A 55 9.83 9.44 -4.92
CA VAL A 55 10.99 10.20 -4.43
C VAL A 55 10.94 10.25 -2.91
N THR A 56 9.80 10.65 -2.33
CA THR A 56 9.62 10.76 -0.88
C THR A 56 9.87 9.43 -0.16
N ALA A 57 9.38 8.31 -0.69
CA ALA A 57 9.56 6.98 -0.10
C ALA A 57 11.02 6.49 -0.12
N CYS A 58 11.88 7.09 -0.95
CA CYS A 58 13.29 6.70 -1.09
C CYS A 58 14.27 7.59 -0.32
N LEU A 59 13.78 8.66 0.34
CA LEU A 59 14.56 9.64 1.11
C LEU A 59 14.93 9.21 2.53
N GLU A 60 14.86 7.91 2.85
CA GLU A 60 15.18 7.36 4.19
C GLU A 60 16.58 7.74 4.68
N HIS A 61 17.50 8.01 3.76
CA HIS A 61 18.88 8.45 4.04
C HIS A 61 18.97 9.93 4.43
N LYS A 62 17.90 10.72 4.27
CA LYS A 62 17.79 12.16 4.57
C LYS A 62 16.46 12.47 5.28
N PRO A 63 16.30 12.10 6.58
CA PRO A 63 15.01 12.16 7.28
C PRO A 63 14.40 13.57 7.36
N SER A 64 15.22 14.62 7.53
CA SER A 64 14.72 16.00 7.56
C SER A 64 14.14 16.46 6.22
N LEU A 65 14.74 16.02 5.11
CA LEU A 65 14.24 16.32 3.77
C LEU A 65 13.00 15.48 3.46
N GLN A 66 13.01 14.20 3.86
CA GLN A 66 11.87 13.31 3.75
C GLN A 66 10.63 13.90 4.44
N HIS A 67 10.76 14.40 5.66
CA HIS A 67 9.65 15.02 6.38
C HIS A 67 9.06 16.25 5.66
N LYS A 68 9.92 17.09 5.06
CA LYS A 68 9.46 18.22 4.23
C LYS A 68 8.70 17.71 3.00
N MET A 69 9.20 16.67 2.35
CA MET A 69 8.56 16.08 1.18
C MET A 69 7.22 15.40 1.51
N GLU A 70 7.09 14.78 2.69
CA GLU A 70 5.81 14.26 3.18
C GLU A 70 4.77 15.37 3.40
N GLN A 71 5.20 16.56 3.85
CA GLN A 71 4.30 17.72 3.93
C GLN A 71 3.81 18.15 2.53
N GLU A 72 4.68 18.14 1.53
CA GLU A 72 4.32 18.41 0.13
C GLU A 72 3.36 17.34 -0.43
N VAL A 73 3.57 16.05 -0.12
CA VAL A 73 2.63 14.97 -0.46
C VAL A 73 1.26 15.24 0.16
N ARG A 74 1.19 15.55 1.46
CA ARG A 74 -0.09 15.85 2.14
C ARG A 74 -0.78 17.08 1.56
N ARG A 75 -0.01 18.13 1.25
CA ARG A 75 -0.52 19.33 0.60
C ARG A 75 -1.11 19.00 -0.78
N SER A 76 -0.41 18.18 -1.57
CA SER A 76 -0.91 17.70 -2.86
C SER A 76 -2.21 16.93 -2.72
N ILE A 77 -2.31 16.01 -1.75
CA ILE A 77 -3.55 15.26 -1.48
C ILE A 77 -4.69 16.23 -1.15
N ALA A 78 -4.48 17.16 -0.22
CA ALA A 78 -5.49 18.14 0.16
C ALA A 78 -5.94 19.00 -1.03
N THR A 79 -5.02 19.43 -1.90
CA THR A 79 -5.38 20.24 -3.06
C THR A 79 -6.06 19.42 -4.16
N ARG A 80 -5.44 18.33 -4.64
CA ARG A 80 -5.97 17.58 -5.79
C ARG A 80 -7.19 16.76 -5.45
N LEU A 81 -7.14 16.01 -4.35
CA LEU A 81 -8.20 15.06 -4.01
C LEU A 81 -9.38 15.73 -3.30
N VAL A 82 -9.11 16.68 -2.39
CA VAL A 82 -10.16 17.30 -1.56
C VAL A 82 -10.68 18.59 -2.19
N ALA A 83 -9.80 19.54 -2.53
CA ALA A 83 -10.25 20.82 -3.07
C ALA A 83 -10.70 20.72 -4.55
N ASN A 84 -9.93 20.01 -5.38
CA ASN A 84 -10.23 19.89 -6.81
C ASN A 84 -11.06 18.65 -7.16
N LEU A 85 -11.35 17.78 -6.18
CA LEU A 85 -12.11 16.53 -6.34
C LEU A 85 -11.57 15.61 -7.44
N GLU A 86 -10.27 15.69 -7.74
CA GLU A 86 -9.66 14.92 -8.82
C GLU A 86 -9.58 13.43 -8.47
N ARG A 87 -9.89 12.58 -9.45
CA ARG A 87 -9.82 11.11 -9.37
C ARG A 87 -9.05 10.59 -10.58
N SER A 88 -7.83 10.15 -10.34
CA SER A 88 -6.92 9.70 -11.40
C SER A 88 -6.08 8.51 -10.93
N LEU A 89 -5.60 7.72 -11.90
CA LEU A 89 -4.70 6.60 -11.61
C LEU A 89 -3.39 7.10 -10.97
N ASP A 90 -2.92 8.30 -11.33
CA ASP A 90 -1.78 8.98 -10.67
C ASP A 90 -2.01 9.15 -9.16
N LEU A 91 -3.16 9.69 -8.76
CA LEU A 91 -3.52 9.84 -7.35
C LEU A 91 -3.62 8.50 -6.64
N LEU A 92 -4.22 7.50 -7.27
CA LEU A 92 -4.33 6.16 -6.68
C LEU A 92 -2.95 5.54 -6.46
N LEU A 93 -2.11 5.48 -7.49
CA LEU A 93 -0.78 4.87 -7.41
C LEU A 93 0.09 5.61 -6.38
N GLY A 94 0.08 6.94 -6.39
CA GLY A 94 0.82 7.75 -5.43
C GLY A 94 0.36 7.53 -3.99
N LEU A 95 -0.96 7.46 -3.75
CA LEU A 95 -1.50 7.16 -2.42
C LEU A 95 -1.10 5.76 -1.94
N LEU A 96 -1.13 4.75 -2.80
CA LEU A 96 -0.69 3.41 -2.45
C LEU A 96 0.78 3.39 -2.04
N VAL A 97 1.66 4.07 -2.79
CA VAL A 97 3.08 4.24 -2.42
C VAL A 97 3.20 4.97 -1.08
N HIS A 98 2.52 6.10 -0.91
CA HIS A 98 2.58 6.87 0.33
C HIS A 98 2.13 6.03 1.52
N VAL A 99 0.98 5.35 1.45
CA VAL A 99 0.47 4.52 2.54
C VAL A 99 1.38 3.32 2.81
N ALA A 100 1.87 2.64 1.77
CA ALA A 100 2.74 1.48 1.92
C ALA A 100 4.02 1.79 2.70
N TRP A 101 4.60 2.98 2.46
CA TRP A 101 5.89 3.39 3.01
C TRP A 101 5.80 4.43 4.16
N SER A 102 4.63 5.01 4.42
CA SER A 102 4.39 5.97 5.52
C SER A 102 4.62 5.40 6.93
N TYR A 103 4.54 4.07 7.07
CA TYR A 103 4.70 3.39 8.36
C TYR A 103 6.13 3.48 8.92
N ASN A 104 7.12 3.82 8.09
CA ASN A 104 8.52 3.90 8.52
C ASN A 104 8.87 5.21 9.24
N HIS A 105 7.92 6.15 9.36
CA HIS A 105 8.23 7.56 9.66
C HIS A 105 7.47 8.14 10.87
N TRP A 106 6.27 7.65 11.18
CA TRP A 106 5.46 8.19 12.27
C TRP A 106 5.34 7.24 13.47
N PRO A 107 5.43 7.76 14.72
CA PRO A 107 4.98 7.04 15.89
C PRO A 107 3.53 6.57 15.71
N ILE A 108 3.26 5.34 16.14
CA ILE A 108 2.01 4.56 15.97
C ILE A 108 0.73 5.37 16.28
N TYR A 109 0.82 6.38 17.13
CA TYR A 109 -0.28 7.17 17.66
C TYR A 109 -0.83 8.29 16.75
N ASP A 110 -0.09 8.74 15.72
CA ASP A 110 -0.51 9.85 14.83
C ASP A 110 -0.57 9.46 13.34
N SER A 111 -0.71 8.16 13.06
CA SER A 111 -0.76 7.68 11.68
C SER A 111 -2.08 8.07 11.01
N GLN A 112 -2.01 9.11 10.16
CA GLN A 112 -3.06 9.49 9.20
C GLN A 112 -3.18 8.49 8.03
N SER A 113 -2.34 7.46 8.00
CA SER A 113 -2.31 6.41 6.96
C SER A 113 -3.68 5.78 6.68
N PRO A 114 -4.56 5.51 7.66
CA PRO A 114 -5.89 4.97 7.38
C PRO A 114 -6.81 5.96 6.68
N MET A 115 -6.69 7.26 6.95
CA MET A 115 -7.43 8.30 6.22
C MET A 115 -7.03 8.31 4.75
N PHE A 116 -5.73 8.29 4.46
CA PHE A 116 -5.23 8.21 3.08
C PHE A 116 -5.61 6.91 2.39
N LEU A 117 -5.65 5.80 3.13
CA LEU A 117 -6.11 4.52 2.61
C LEU A 117 -7.61 4.56 2.26
N GLN A 118 -8.46 5.17 3.10
CA GLN A 118 -9.87 5.38 2.77
C GLN A 118 -10.01 6.24 1.50
N MET A 119 -9.22 7.30 1.35
CA MET A 119 -9.20 8.10 0.12
C MET A 119 -8.85 7.25 -1.12
N ALA A 120 -7.89 6.33 -1.00
CA ALA A 120 -7.56 5.40 -2.08
C ALA A 120 -8.74 4.47 -2.42
N VAL A 121 -9.48 3.97 -1.41
CA VAL A 121 -10.69 3.16 -1.62
C VAL A 121 -11.77 3.97 -2.37
N ILE A 122 -11.95 5.24 -2.02
CA ILE A 122 -12.92 6.10 -2.73
C ILE A 122 -12.49 6.28 -4.19
N ILE A 123 -11.21 6.57 -4.47
CA ILE A 123 -10.71 6.67 -5.85
C ILE A 123 -10.93 5.37 -6.63
N VAL A 124 -10.70 4.21 -6.02
CA VAL A 124 -10.97 2.90 -6.65
C VAL A 124 -12.42 2.77 -7.10
N GLY A 125 -13.37 3.20 -6.25
CA GLY A 125 -14.81 3.19 -6.56
C GLY A 125 -15.19 4.20 -7.64
N ASP A 126 -14.63 5.41 -7.59
CA ASP A 126 -14.90 6.46 -8.58
C ASP A 126 -14.35 6.09 -9.96
N LEU A 127 -13.18 5.45 -10.00
CA LEU A 127 -12.57 4.95 -11.24
C LEU A 127 -13.26 3.67 -11.76
N GLY A 128 -14.24 3.10 -11.04
CA GLY A 128 -14.95 1.88 -11.43
C GLY A 128 -14.05 0.64 -11.52
N LEU A 129 -12.90 0.64 -10.84
CA LEU A 129 -11.96 -0.48 -10.88
C LEU A 129 -12.57 -1.73 -10.24
N ASP A 130 -13.43 -1.55 -9.25
CA ASP A 130 -14.21 -2.60 -8.60
C ASP A 130 -15.33 -3.19 -9.50
N LYS A 131 -15.81 -2.42 -10.48
CA LYS A 131 -16.92 -2.78 -11.37
C LYS A 131 -16.48 -3.42 -12.69
N GLY A 132 -15.28 -3.13 -13.19
CA GLY A 132 -14.83 -3.70 -14.48
C GLY A 132 -14.30 -2.69 -15.50
N ASP A 133 -14.45 -1.40 -15.24
CA ASP A 133 -14.38 -0.36 -16.28
C ASP A 133 -12.97 0.19 -16.49
N PHE A 134 -11.98 -0.70 -16.67
CA PHE A 134 -10.60 -0.30 -16.91
C PHE A 134 -10.37 0.37 -18.28
N LYS A 135 -11.29 0.16 -19.23
CA LYS A 135 -11.09 0.48 -20.66
C LYS A 135 -11.09 1.98 -20.97
N MET A 136 -11.63 2.83 -20.09
CA MET A 136 -11.89 4.24 -20.40
C MET A 136 -11.10 5.24 -19.53
N GLN A 137 -10.50 4.79 -18.42
CA GLN A 137 -10.01 5.70 -17.36
C GLN A 137 -8.51 5.57 -17.04
N ALA A 138 -7.79 4.73 -17.79
CA ALA A 138 -6.38 4.42 -17.54
C ALA A 138 -5.41 5.17 -18.47
N SER A 139 -5.90 5.98 -19.41
CA SER A 139 -5.03 6.69 -20.36
C SER A 139 -4.48 7.98 -19.75
N PRO A 140 -3.16 8.25 -19.85
CA PRO A 140 -2.62 9.56 -19.54
C PRO A 140 -3.22 10.63 -20.46
N VAL A 141 -3.23 11.89 -19.98
CA VAL A 141 -3.92 13.05 -20.58
C VAL A 141 -3.45 13.38 -22.01
N ASN A 142 -2.30 12.87 -22.47
CA ASN A 142 -1.77 13.14 -23.81
C ASN A 142 -1.14 11.88 -24.44
N SER A 143 -1.87 11.15 -25.28
CA SER A 143 -1.32 10.05 -26.10
C SER A 143 -1.68 10.26 -27.57
N GLN A 144 -0.77 10.85 -28.35
CA GLN A 144 -0.99 11.28 -29.74
C GLN A 144 -0.61 10.26 -30.84
N VAL A 145 -0.47 8.94 -30.56
CA VAL A 145 -0.08 7.97 -31.60
C VAL A 145 -0.82 6.62 -31.49
N ALA A 146 -1.59 6.25 -32.52
CA ALA A 146 -2.54 5.12 -32.53
C ALA A 146 -1.98 3.74 -32.13
N ASN A 147 -0.74 3.39 -32.50
CA ASN A 147 -0.13 2.10 -32.14
C ASN A 147 0.50 2.09 -30.74
N GLN A 148 0.97 3.25 -30.25
CA GLN A 148 1.45 3.39 -28.87
C GLN A 148 0.27 3.27 -27.88
N ILE A 149 -0.90 3.75 -28.30
CA ILE A 149 -2.12 3.80 -27.50
C ILE A 149 -2.60 2.41 -27.05
N GLU A 150 -2.51 1.36 -27.87
CA GLU A 150 -2.97 0.02 -27.46
C GLU A 150 -2.05 -0.65 -26.44
N ILE A 151 -0.73 -0.52 -26.63
CA ILE A 151 0.28 -1.02 -25.70
C ILE A 151 0.19 -0.26 -24.36
N ASP A 152 0.05 1.07 -24.44
CA ASP A 152 -0.11 1.94 -23.28
C ASP A 152 -1.42 1.62 -22.53
N ARG A 153 -2.55 1.46 -23.23
CA ARG A 153 -3.83 1.04 -22.62
C ARG A 153 -3.73 -0.32 -21.93
N GLY A 154 -3.09 -1.30 -22.56
CA GLY A 154 -2.92 -2.63 -21.99
C GLY A 154 -2.05 -2.64 -20.73
N PHE A 155 -0.99 -1.83 -20.73
CA PHE A 155 -0.09 -1.63 -19.60
C PHE A 155 -0.81 -0.95 -18.44
N TRP A 156 -1.50 0.17 -18.67
CA TRP A 156 -2.22 0.89 -17.62
C TRP A 156 -3.41 0.10 -17.07
N THR A 157 -4.02 -0.76 -17.88
CA THR A 157 -5.04 -1.71 -17.40
C THR A 157 -4.45 -2.67 -16.38
N SER A 158 -3.27 -3.25 -16.66
CA SER A 158 -2.58 -4.12 -15.71
C SER A 158 -2.08 -3.35 -14.48
N ALA A 159 -1.62 -2.12 -14.63
CA ALA A 159 -1.28 -1.24 -13.51
C ALA A 159 -2.50 -0.95 -12.61
N ALA A 160 -3.67 -0.67 -13.20
CA ALA A 160 -4.91 -0.44 -12.46
C ALA A 160 -5.42 -1.71 -11.74
N GLN A 161 -5.24 -2.90 -12.35
CA GLN A 161 -5.50 -4.18 -11.70
C GLN A 161 -4.60 -4.38 -10.48
N ARG A 162 -3.29 -4.16 -10.63
CA ARG A 162 -2.34 -4.24 -9.51
C ARG A 162 -2.67 -3.23 -8.42
N ALA A 163 -3.05 -2.01 -8.78
CA ALA A 163 -3.46 -0.98 -7.85
C ALA A 163 -4.71 -1.38 -7.05
N LEU A 164 -5.71 -1.98 -7.69
CA LEU A 164 -6.88 -2.54 -7.02
C LEU A 164 -6.50 -3.60 -5.99
N LEU A 165 -5.62 -4.54 -6.36
CA LEU A 165 -5.12 -5.57 -5.44
C LEU A 165 -4.31 -4.96 -4.30
N GLY A 166 -3.50 -3.94 -4.58
CA GLY A 166 -2.71 -3.22 -3.58
C GLY A 166 -3.56 -2.45 -2.58
N CYS A 167 -4.64 -1.83 -3.05
CA CYS A 167 -5.62 -1.16 -2.18
C CYS A 167 -6.26 -2.18 -1.23
N TYR A 168 -6.73 -3.32 -1.75
CA TYR A 168 -7.28 -4.40 -0.92
C TYR A 168 -6.26 -4.97 0.06
N TYR A 169 -5.01 -5.18 -0.38
CA TYR A 169 -3.91 -5.66 0.46
C TYR A 169 -3.64 -4.70 1.62
N LEU A 170 -3.53 -3.40 1.35
CA LEU A 170 -3.31 -2.39 2.40
C LEU A 170 -4.51 -2.29 3.35
N CYS A 171 -5.75 -2.38 2.85
CA CYS A 171 -6.96 -2.43 3.70
C CYS A 171 -6.96 -3.63 4.62
N SER A 172 -6.55 -4.79 4.11
CA SER A 172 -6.44 -6.02 4.88
C SER A 172 -5.31 -5.94 5.90
N ARG A 173 -4.18 -5.31 5.54
CA ARG A 173 -3.07 -5.04 6.46
C ARG A 173 -3.47 -4.07 7.57
N SER A 174 -4.29 -3.06 7.28
CA SER A 174 -4.80 -2.12 8.29
C SER A 174 -5.82 -2.75 9.24
N LEU A 175 -6.51 -3.82 8.84
CA LEU A 175 -7.42 -4.59 9.71
C LEU A 175 -6.69 -5.09 10.96
N PHE A 176 -5.43 -5.54 10.83
CA PHE A 176 -4.62 -6.04 11.95
C PHE A 176 -4.40 -5.00 13.04
N PHE A 177 -4.29 -3.72 12.67
CA PHE A 177 -3.98 -2.67 13.62
C PHE A 177 -5.23 -2.03 14.23
N ARG A 178 -6.39 -2.10 13.57
CA ARG A 178 -7.59 -1.33 13.97
C ARG A 178 -8.91 -2.11 13.99
N GLY A 179 -8.94 -3.36 13.57
CA GLY A 179 -10.15 -4.19 13.61
C GLY A 179 -11.26 -3.81 12.62
N GLN A 180 -11.06 -2.77 11.78
CA GLN A 180 -12.02 -2.32 10.78
C GLN A 180 -11.50 -2.49 9.34
N LEU A 181 -12.28 -3.17 8.50
CA LEU A 181 -11.96 -3.40 7.10
C LEU A 181 -12.57 -2.31 6.22
N ALA A 182 -11.73 -1.57 5.51
CA ALA A 182 -12.18 -0.55 4.56
C ALA A 182 -12.74 -1.13 3.25
N MET A 183 -12.27 -2.31 2.82
CA MET A 183 -12.61 -2.90 1.52
C MET A 183 -12.88 -4.40 1.61
N LYS A 184 -14.03 -4.86 1.10
CA LYS A 184 -14.39 -6.29 1.07
C LYS A 184 -13.68 -7.00 -0.08
N TYR A 185 -13.31 -8.25 0.14
CA TYR A 185 -12.91 -9.14 -0.95
C TYR A 185 -14.10 -9.38 -1.88
N THR A 186 -13.88 -9.27 -3.19
CA THR A 186 -14.91 -9.43 -4.22
C THR A 186 -14.43 -10.40 -5.30
N GLU A 187 -15.36 -10.99 -6.05
CA GLU A 187 -15.02 -11.85 -7.20
C GLU A 187 -14.16 -11.09 -8.23
N ARG A 188 -14.29 -9.76 -8.26
CA ARG A 188 -13.44 -8.90 -9.08
C ARG A 188 -11.97 -8.96 -8.70
N ILE A 189 -11.65 -8.87 -7.41
CA ILE A 189 -10.27 -8.95 -6.90
C ILE A 189 -9.67 -10.30 -7.28
N LYS A 190 -10.45 -11.38 -7.13
CA LYS A 190 -10.06 -12.73 -7.56
C LYS A 190 -9.71 -12.77 -9.06
N ARG A 191 -10.63 -12.30 -9.92
CA ARG A 191 -10.43 -12.28 -11.37
C ARG A 191 -9.25 -11.42 -11.79
N CYS A 192 -9.02 -10.27 -11.13
CA CYS A 192 -7.82 -9.45 -11.38
C CYS A 192 -6.55 -10.23 -11.11
N ALA A 193 -6.47 -10.92 -9.97
CA ALA A 193 -5.29 -11.69 -9.63
C ALA A 193 -5.05 -12.85 -10.62
N GLU A 194 -6.11 -13.52 -11.06
CA GLU A 194 -6.02 -14.59 -12.07
C GLU A 194 -5.58 -14.05 -13.44
N MET A 195 -6.15 -12.92 -13.90
CA MET A 195 -5.73 -12.29 -15.16
C MET A 195 -4.27 -11.82 -15.13
N LEU A 196 -3.82 -11.23 -14.01
CA LEU A 196 -2.43 -10.81 -13.86
C LEU A 196 -1.49 -12.01 -13.83
N ALA A 197 -1.85 -13.09 -13.14
CA ALA A 197 -1.07 -14.33 -13.12
C ALA A 197 -0.98 -14.98 -14.51
N LEU A 198 -2.04 -14.91 -15.33
CA LEU A 198 -2.04 -15.41 -16.70
C LEU A 198 -1.17 -14.55 -17.64
N LYS A 199 -1.23 -13.22 -17.51
CA LYS A 199 -0.44 -12.30 -18.34
C LYS A 199 1.03 -12.29 -17.94
N ALA A 200 1.30 -12.40 -16.63
CA ALA A 200 2.63 -12.46 -16.02
C ALA A 200 3.61 -11.43 -16.59
N GLU A 201 3.22 -10.15 -16.66
CA GLU A 201 4.13 -9.10 -17.16
C GLU A 201 5.33 -8.93 -16.23
N TYR A 202 5.11 -9.11 -14.93
CA TYR A 202 6.15 -9.19 -13.92
C TYR A 202 6.13 -10.56 -13.24
N PRO A 203 7.29 -11.11 -12.83
CA PRO A 203 7.36 -12.35 -12.06
C PRO A 203 6.50 -12.31 -10.78
N THR A 204 6.34 -11.12 -10.20
CA THR A 204 5.53 -10.90 -9.00
C THR A 204 4.03 -11.04 -9.25
N ASP A 205 3.54 -10.94 -10.48
CA ASP A 205 2.11 -11.00 -10.80
C ASP A 205 1.49 -12.35 -10.43
N VAL A 206 2.27 -13.43 -10.55
CA VAL A 206 1.86 -14.80 -10.21
C VAL A 206 1.55 -14.93 -8.72
N VAL A 207 2.22 -14.13 -7.88
CA VAL A 207 2.14 -14.24 -6.41
C VAL A 207 1.11 -13.29 -5.80
N LEU A 208 0.62 -12.31 -6.56
CA LEU A 208 -0.41 -11.36 -6.09
C LEU A 208 -1.70 -12.08 -5.64
N GLY A 209 -2.03 -13.20 -6.28
CA GLY A 209 -3.16 -14.05 -5.89
C GLY A 209 -3.00 -14.73 -4.53
N VAL A 210 -1.77 -15.03 -4.11
CA VAL A 210 -1.48 -15.60 -2.78
C VAL A 210 -1.75 -14.54 -1.72
N TYR A 211 -1.18 -13.34 -1.90
CA TYR A 211 -1.40 -12.23 -0.97
C TYR A 211 -2.90 -11.94 -0.76
N THR A 212 -3.71 -11.95 -1.81
CA THR A 212 -5.14 -11.61 -1.68
C THR A 212 -5.97 -12.72 -1.01
N LYS A 213 -5.64 -14.00 -1.24
CA LYS A 213 -6.33 -15.15 -0.64
C LYS A 213 -6.00 -15.34 0.84
N GLU A 214 -4.73 -15.21 1.22
CA GLU A 214 -4.27 -15.41 2.61
C GLU A 214 -4.97 -14.43 3.57
N TYR A 215 -5.14 -13.17 3.18
CA TYR A 215 -5.86 -12.18 3.99
C TYR A 215 -7.39 -12.36 3.99
N THR A 216 -7.97 -12.96 2.94
CA THR A 216 -9.39 -13.31 2.94
C THR A 216 -9.68 -14.40 3.97
N ARG A 217 -8.79 -15.40 4.07
CA ARG A 217 -8.85 -16.47 5.07
C ARG A 217 -8.64 -15.93 6.48
N PHE A 218 -7.69 -15.01 6.66
CA PHE A 218 -7.53 -14.30 7.94
C PHE A 218 -8.81 -13.58 8.36
N ARG A 219 -9.50 -12.90 7.43
CA ARG A 219 -10.76 -12.21 7.72
C ARG A 219 -11.86 -13.17 8.17
N THR A 220 -11.99 -14.33 7.52
CA THR A 220 -12.98 -15.33 7.94
C THR A 220 -12.67 -15.88 9.32
N ASP A 221 -11.39 -16.04 9.66
CA ASP A 221 -10.93 -16.52 10.97
C ASP A 221 -10.98 -15.43 12.05
N TRP A 222 -10.85 -14.15 11.67
CA TRP A 222 -11.03 -12.99 12.56
C TRP A 222 -12.50 -12.75 12.90
N SER A 223 -13.44 -12.95 11.97
CA SER A 223 -14.86 -12.59 12.18
C SER A 223 -15.55 -13.24 13.40
N PRO A 224 -15.23 -14.50 13.79
CA PRO A 224 -15.71 -15.11 15.03
C PRO A 224 -14.96 -14.58 16.25
N VAL A 225 -13.65 -14.33 16.15
CA VAL A 225 -12.83 -13.82 17.26
C VAL A 225 -13.19 -12.38 17.60
N GLY A 226 -13.46 -11.54 16.60
CA GLY A 226 -14.00 -10.18 16.74
C GLY A 226 -15.30 -10.11 17.54
N LYS A 227 -16.14 -11.15 17.47
CA LYS A 227 -17.39 -11.26 18.26
C LYS A 227 -17.13 -11.68 19.71
N HIS A 228 -16.03 -12.38 19.98
CA HIS A 228 -15.62 -12.78 21.34
C HIS A 228 -15.02 -11.63 22.17
N PHE A 229 -14.47 -10.60 21.53
CA PHE A 229 -13.99 -9.38 22.23
C PHE A 229 -15.09 -8.62 22.99
N LEU A 230 -16.36 -8.85 22.65
CA LEU A 230 -17.50 -8.26 23.37
C LEU A 230 -17.91 -9.03 24.64
N GLY A 231 -17.24 -10.13 25.01
CA GLY A 231 -17.67 -10.92 26.18
C GLY A 231 -16.73 -11.98 26.76
N ALA A 232 -15.49 -12.13 26.32
CA ALA A 232 -14.54 -13.10 26.92
C ALA A 232 -13.10 -12.54 27.02
N ASP A 233 -12.34 -13.12 27.98
CA ASP A 233 -10.94 -12.82 28.31
C ASP A 233 -10.07 -12.53 27.07
N GLU A 234 -9.79 -11.24 26.86
CA GLU A 234 -9.09 -10.69 25.68
C GLU A 234 -7.76 -11.42 25.43
N SER A 235 -7.08 -11.87 26.49
CA SER A 235 -5.77 -12.53 26.44
C SER A 235 -5.78 -13.83 25.62
N MET A 236 -6.84 -14.65 25.73
CA MET A 236 -6.95 -15.90 24.98
C MET A 236 -7.34 -15.68 23.53
N ALA A 237 -8.17 -14.68 23.24
CA ALA A 237 -8.51 -14.29 21.88
C ALA A 237 -7.27 -13.80 21.13
N TRP A 238 -6.47 -12.94 21.77
CA TRP A 238 -5.21 -12.44 21.23
C TRP A 238 -4.17 -13.55 20.98
N ARG A 239 -4.04 -14.53 21.89
CA ARG A 239 -3.13 -15.67 21.69
C ARG A 239 -3.51 -16.54 20.49
N LYS A 240 -4.80 -16.88 20.35
CA LYS A 240 -5.26 -17.66 19.18
C LYS A 240 -5.04 -16.91 17.86
N LEU A 241 -5.18 -15.60 17.89
CA LEU A 241 -4.91 -14.74 16.72
C LEU A 241 -3.42 -14.63 16.41
N SER A 242 -2.56 -14.48 17.42
CA SER A 242 -1.11 -14.45 17.22
C SER A 242 -0.60 -15.79 16.68
N ASP A 243 -1.17 -16.90 17.12
CA ASP A 243 -0.77 -18.24 16.69
C ASP A 243 -1.25 -18.53 15.26
N SER A 244 -2.49 -18.16 14.93
CA SER A 244 -3.00 -18.23 13.55
C SER A 244 -2.20 -17.34 12.60
N LEU A 245 -1.82 -16.15 13.07
CA LEU A 245 -0.96 -15.21 12.34
C LEU A 245 0.44 -15.77 12.13
N ALA A 246 1.07 -16.34 13.15
CA ALA A 246 2.38 -16.97 13.02
C ALA A 246 2.36 -18.15 12.05
N LEU A 247 1.26 -18.92 12.05
CA LEU A 247 1.06 -20.04 11.13
C LEU A 247 0.84 -19.57 9.68
N GLN A 248 0.01 -18.54 9.47
CA GLN A 248 -0.21 -17.96 8.15
C GLN A 248 1.01 -17.24 7.61
N GLN A 249 1.74 -16.55 8.49
CA GLN A 249 2.99 -15.92 8.15
C GLN A 249 3.94 -17.00 7.66
N LYS A 250 4.12 -18.10 8.39
CA LYS A 250 4.95 -19.26 8.04
C LYS A 250 4.53 -19.96 6.73
N HIS A 251 3.24 -20.03 6.42
CA HIS A 251 2.74 -20.60 5.15
C HIS A 251 2.99 -19.67 3.95
N THR A 252 2.69 -18.38 4.10
CA THR A 252 2.96 -17.36 3.07
C THR A 252 4.44 -17.27 2.79
N GLU A 253 5.21 -17.31 3.87
CA GLU A 253 6.62 -17.62 3.91
C GLU A 253 6.89 -18.86 3.04
N GLU A 254 6.68 -20.11 3.44
CA GLU A 254 6.99 -21.30 2.62
C GLU A 254 6.66 -21.19 1.11
N LEU A 255 5.49 -20.64 0.74
CA LEU A 255 5.12 -20.36 -0.65
C LEU A 255 6.06 -19.39 -1.38
N LEU A 256 6.41 -18.27 -0.76
CA LEU A 256 7.37 -17.32 -1.31
C LEU A 256 8.77 -17.91 -1.40
N ARG A 257 9.11 -18.93 -0.58
CA ARG A 257 10.49 -19.50 -0.49
C ARG A 257 10.71 -20.36 -1.69
N ASN A 258 9.68 -21.15 -2.00
CA ASN A 258 9.57 -21.94 -3.21
C ASN A 258 9.59 -21.08 -4.49
N GLN A 259 9.33 -19.78 -4.39
CA GLN A 259 9.35 -18.84 -5.50
C GLN A 259 10.53 -17.85 -5.47
N ASN A 260 11.52 -18.04 -4.58
CA ASN A 260 12.68 -17.17 -4.39
C ASN A 260 12.35 -15.69 -4.09
N LEU A 261 11.17 -15.41 -3.52
CA LEU A 261 10.70 -14.05 -3.20
C LEU A 261 10.72 -13.75 -1.69
N TRP A 262 11.26 -14.66 -0.88
CA TRP A 262 11.26 -14.56 0.58
C TRP A 262 11.95 -13.35 1.15
N ASP A 263 13.14 -13.08 0.63
CA ASP A 263 14.01 -12.06 1.21
C ASP A 263 13.31 -10.69 1.14
N ASN A 264 12.48 -10.51 0.11
CA ASN A 264 11.63 -9.34 -0.05
C ASN A 264 10.48 -9.34 0.97
N PHE A 265 9.68 -10.40 1.05
CA PHE A 265 8.56 -10.43 2.00
C PHE A 265 9.01 -10.34 3.47
N PHE A 266 10.10 -11.01 3.84
CA PHE A 266 10.66 -10.97 5.18
C PHE A 266 11.19 -9.58 5.57
N CYS A 267 11.80 -8.85 4.63
CA CYS A 267 12.26 -7.48 4.90
C CYS A 267 11.10 -6.49 5.06
N PHE A 268 10.00 -6.68 4.31
CA PHE A 268 8.77 -5.89 4.44
C PHE A 268 7.94 -6.28 5.68
N SER A 269 7.93 -7.57 6.02
CA SER A 269 7.24 -8.07 7.20
C SER A 269 8.00 -7.67 8.46
N GLN A 270 9.33 -7.81 8.55
CA GLN A 270 10.14 -7.37 9.69
C GLN A 270 10.05 -5.86 9.95
N SER A 271 10.02 -5.02 8.92
CA SER A 271 9.76 -3.58 9.11
C SER A 271 8.35 -3.30 9.67
N SER A 272 7.40 -4.22 9.46
CA SER A 272 6.05 -4.18 10.03
C SER A 272 5.92 -4.89 11.40
N THR A 273 6.67 -5.99 11.67
CA THR A 273 6.62 -6.83 12.88
C THR A 273 7.61 -6.40 13.97
N CYS A 274 8.73 -5.76 13.65
CA CYS A 274 9.62 -5.15 14.65
C CYS A 274 8.91 -4.09 15.50
N TYR A 275 7.77 -3.56 15.03
CA TYR A 275 6.92 -2.66 15.79
C TYR A 275 5.73 -3.35 16.48
N LEU A 276 5.30 -4.54 16.03
CA LEU A 276 4.33 -5.39 16.75
C LEU A 276 4.90 -5.80 18.12
N MET A 277 6.20 -6.15 18.19
CA MET A 277 6.89 -6.46 19.45
C MET A 277 7.01 -5.26 20.41
N ARG A 278 6.97 -4.03 19.88
CA ARG A 278 6.94 -2.79 20.69
C ARG A 278 5.53 -2.38 21.14
N GLY A 279 4.50 -2.71 20.36
CA GLY A 279 3.10 -2.51 20.73
C GLY A 279 2.65 -3.48 21.84
N THR A 280 3.09 -4.74 21.78
CA THR A 280 2.80 -5.76 22.81
C THR A 280 3.45 -5.45 24.15
N THR A 281 4.66 -4.86 24.15
CA THR A 281 5.32 -4.42 25.40
C THR A 281 4.60 -3.24 26.06
N PHE A 282 3.89 -2.39 25.31
CA PHE A 282 3.18 -1.23 25.85
C PHE A 282 1.72 -1.50 26.24
N LEU A 283 1.03 -2.43 25.57
CA LEU A 283 -0.30 -2.90 26.00
C LEU A 283 -0.24 -3.60 27.37
N GLY A 284 0.85 -4.32 27.67
CA GLY A 284 1.10 -4.85 29.02
C GLY A 284 1.45 -3.80 30.08
N SER A 285 1.73 -2.54 29.68
CA SER A 285 2.04 -1.44 30.62
C SER A 285 0.83 -0.55 30.93
N LYS A 286 -0.30 -0.69 30.21
CA LYS A 286 -1.54 0.03 30.52
C LYS A 286 -2.29 -0.54 31.74
N ASP A 287 -2.00 -1.78 32.12
CA ASP A 287 -2.58 -2.41 33.32
C ASP A 287 -1.90 -2.00 34.63
N MET A 288 -0.94 -1.07 34.60
CA MET A 288 -0.13 -0.69 35.76
C MET A 288 -0.31 0.79 36.19
N MET A 289 -1.38 1.46 35.76
CA MET A 289 -1.70 2.85 36.17
C MET A 289 -3.17 3.08 36.54
N TYR A 290 -3.78 2.17 37.31
CA TYR A 290 -4.99 2.48 38.08
C TYR A 290 -4.86 1.90 39.49
N THR A 291 -4.28 2.68 40.40
CA THR A 291 -4.53 2.55 41.84
C THR A 291 -5.56 3.62 42.21
N PRO A 292 -6.75 3.26 42.74
CA PRO A 292 -7.71 4.25 43.20
C PRO A 292 -7.27 4.74 44.59
N SER A 293 -6.74 5.95 44.67
CA SER A 293 -6.60 6.68 45.92
C SER A 293 -7.61 7.81 45.96
N ASP A 294 -8.56 7.64 46.86
CA ASP A 294 -9.28 8.64 47.65
C ASP A 294 -10.28 9.56 46.92
N LEU A 295 -11.56 9.17 47.03
CA LEU A 295 -12.70 10.09 47.05
C LEU A 295 -12.72 10.84 48.40
N PRO A 296 -13.14 12.11 48.43
CA PRO A 296 -13.31 12.90 49.65
C PRO A 296 -14.49 12.43 50.52
#